data_AF-A0A7U7CTR5-F1
#
_entry.id   AF-A0A7U7CTR5-F1
#
_cell.length_a   1.000
_cell.length_b   1.000
_cell.length_c   1.000
_cell.angle_alpha   90.00
_cell.angle_beta   90.00
_cell.angle_gamma   90.00
#
_symmetry.space_group_name_H-M   'P 1'
#
loop_
_entity.id
_entity.type
_entity.pdbx_description
1 polymer ?
#
loop_
_entity_poly.entity_id
_entity_poly.type
_entity_poly.pdbx_seq_one_letter_code
_entity_poly.pdbx_strand_id
1 'polypeptide(L)'
;MNFFKKFFSKNPDTTGQQQSESPGIDGIYTDEYFRNRYTEDELLSEDVLVDGSFRMLSSFFIDNKVTLAIENPVYHPNNIDKAVTTEPGFYQYCKSFDQEDKQIGLMLTIAFSYYMIHEFGFKLYRDKTPEFPLRFMTLKYDNNGGVISLYPFEYSLKVLNGEALFSDLLERIKSNLGNLPSAEDLLTNFKQNLSQE
;
A
#
# COMPACT_ATOMS: atom_id res chain seq x y z
N MET A 1 21.19 8.82 2.21
CA MET A 1 20.85 10.24 2.43
C MET A 1 19.47 10.27 3.07
N ASN A 2 19.32 10.84 4.28
CA ASN A 2 18.12 10.72 5.14
C ASN A 2 17.08 11.82 4.84
N PHE A 3 16.37 11.75 3.71
CA PHE A 3 15.44 12.80 3.29
C PHE A 3 14.11 12.79 4.08
N PHE A 4 13.55 11.61 4.38
CA PHE A 4 12.23 11.48 4.99
C PHE A 4 12.22 11.42 6.52
N LYS A 5 13.40 11.53 7.18
CA LYS A 5 13.46 11.65 8.65
C LYS A 5 12.56 12.77 9.17
N LYS A 6 12.30 13.81 8.38
CA LYS A 6 11.41 14.93 8.74
C LYS A 6 9.90 14.58 8.72
N PHE A 7 9.50 13.57 7.94
CA PHE A 7 8.10 13.11 7.87
C PHE A 7 7.77 12.09 8.98
N PHE A 8 8.75 11.30 9.42
CA PHE A 8 8.59 10.28 10.46
C PHE A 8 9.22 10.66 11.81
N SER A 9 9.78 11.86 11.97
CA SER A 9 10.32 12.30 13.26
C SER A 9 9.21 12.72 14.23
N LYS A 10 8.77 11.80 15.10
CA LYS A 10 8.36 12.12 16.48
C LYS A 10 8.45 10.92 17.42
N ASN A 11 9.19 11.15 18.51
CA ASN A 11 9.45 10.44 19.77
C ASN A 11 9.69 8.91 19.79
N PRO A 12 10.77 8.46 20.47
CA PRO A 12 10.98 7.05 20.78
C PRO A 12 10.07 6.70 21.95
N ASP A 13 9.22 5.70 21.78
CA ASP A 13 8.89 4.69 22.79
C ASP A 13 7.72 3.85 22.29
N THR A 14 8.03 2.67 21.75
CA THR A 14 7.25 1.43 21.97
C THR A 14 7.98 0.26 21.33
N THR A 15 8.96 -0.27 22.06
CA THR A 15 9.34 -1.68 21.94
C THR A 15 8.25 -2.53 22.61
N GLY A 16 7.62 -3.44 21.88
CA GLY A 16 6.62 -4.33 22.48
C GLY A 16 6.07 -5.41 21.55
N GLN A 17 6.69 -6.59 21.64
CA GLN A 17 6.10 -7.94 21.50
C GLN A 17 5.39 -8.33 20.19
N GLN A 18 6.06 -9.21 19.44
CA GLN A 18 5.42 -10.15 18.50
C GLN A 18 4.50 -11.10 19.28
N GLN A 19 3.19 -10.84 19.24
CA GLN A 19 2.17 -11.85 19.46
C GLN A 19 1.56 -12.23 18.11
N SER A 20 1.21 -13.50 17.95
CA SER A 20 0.50 -14.02 16.78
C SER A 20 -0.85 -13.32 16.65
N GLU A 21 -0.91 -12.29 15.79
CA GLU A 21 -2.10 -11.48 15.58
C GLU A 21 -3.09 -12.24 14.70
N SER A 22 -4.08 -12.87 15.34
CA SER A 22 -5.41 -12.87 14.74
C SER A 22 -5.78 -11.40 14.50
N PRO A 23 -6.31 -11.02 13.33
CA PRO A 23 -6.64 -9.62 13.04
C PRO A 23 -7.57 -9.08 14.13
N GLY A 24 -7.10 -8.13 14.93
CA GLY A 24 -7.93 -7.46 15.93
C GLY A 24 -9.02 -6.63 15.26
N ILE A 25 -10.25 -6.68 15.78
CA ILE A 25 -11.35 -5.86 15.27
C ILE A 25 -11.10 -4.40 15.68
N ASP A 26 -10.82 -3.54 14.71
CA ASP A 26 -10.56 -2.10 14.94
C ASP A 26 -11.86 -1.31 15.21
N GLY A 27 -12.99 -1.78 14.68
CA GLY A 27 -14.30 -1.18 14.95
C GLY A 27 -15.42 -1.72 14.05
N ILE A 28 -16.66 -1.38 14.39
CA ILE A 28 -17.85 -1.59 13.56
C ILE A 28 -18.31 -0.22 13.07
N TYR A 29 -18.39 -0.02 11.76
CA TYR A 29 -18.77 1.25 11.14
C TYR A 29 -20.05 1.10 10.32
N THR A 30 -20.83 2.19 10.22
CA THR A 30 -22.01 2.24 9.35
C THR A 30 -21.61 2.63 7.93
N ASP A 31 -22.42 2.23 6.94
CA ASP A 31 -22.25 2.64 5.54
C ASP A 31 -22.30 4.17 5.37
N GLU A 32 -23.12 4.85 6.17
CA GLU A 32 -23.21 6.31 6.16
C GLU A 32 -21.91 6.96 6.59
N TYR A 33 -21.31 6.49 7.69
CA TYR A 33 -19.99 6.94 8.14
C TYR A 33 -18.95 6.73 7.03
N PHE A 34 -18.95 5.55 6.41
CA PHE A 34 -18.01 5.20 5.36
C PHE A 34 -18.09 6.15 4.16
N ARG A 35 -19.30 6.39 3.63
CA ARG A 35 -19.50 7.29 2.47
C ARG A 35 -19.17 8.75 2.76
N ASN A 36 -19.35 9.17 4.01
CA ASN A 36 -18.97 10.52 4.44
C ASN A 36 -17.45 10.70 4.50
N ARG A 37 -16.71 9.67 4.97
CA ARG A 37 -15.25 9.71 5.08
C ARG A 37 -14.52 9.45 3.76
N TYR A 38 -14.98 8.47 2.99
CA TYR A 38 -14.27 7.97 1.82
C TYR A 38 -14.94 8.38 0.52
N THR A 39 -14.15 8.55 -0.52
CA THR A 39 -14.63 8.67 -1.91
C THR A 39 -13.83 7.71 -2.76
N GLU A 40 -14.54 6.80 -3.44
CA GLU A 40 -13.92 5.84 -4.35
C GLU A 40 -13.22 6.59 -5.47
N ASP A 41 -12.03 6.12 -5.82
CA ASP A 41 -11.21 6.65 -6.89
C ASP A 41 -10.82 5.48 -7.79
N GLU A 42 -10.77 5.73 -9.09
CA GLU A 42 -10.45 4.70 -10.08
C GLU A 42 -9.07 4.99 -10.67
N LEU A 43 -8.26 3.94 -10.81
CA LEU A 43 -6.99 4.02 -11.53
C LEU A 43 -7.16 3.35 -12.89
N LEU A 44 -7.45 4.16 -13.91
CA LEU A 44 -7.60 3.69 -15.28
C LEU A 44 -6.21 3.60 -15.94
N SER A 45 -6.01 2.61 -16.81
CA SER A 45 -4.73 2.44 -17.52
C SER A 45 -4.35 3.65 -18.38
N GLU A 46 -5.35 4.36 -18.88
CA GLU A 46 -5.23 5.57 -19.70
C GLU A 46 -4.99 6.85 -18.89
N ASP A 47 -5.07 6.78 -17.56
CA ASP A 47 -4.74 7.93 -16.72
C ASP A 47 -3.27 8.29 -16.86
N VAL A 48 -3.02 9.57 -17.14
CA VAL A 48 -1.67 10.13 -17.34
C VAL A 48 -0.74 9.81 -16.17
N LEU A 49 -1.28 9.78 -14.94
CA LEU A 49 -0.52 9.44 -13.74
C LEU A 49 -0.13 7.95 -13.70
N VAL A 50 -1.03 7.06 -14.15
CA VAL A 50 -0.79 5.61 -14.20
C VAL A 50 0.23 5.29 -15.27
N ASP A 51 -0.02 5.73 -16.51
CA ASP A 51 0.89 5.54 -17.64
C ASP A 51 2.27 6.16 -17.36
N GLY A 52 2.31 7.39 -16.82
CA GLY A 52 3.55 8.06 -16.44
C GLY A 52 4.37 7.28 -15.40
N SER A 53 3.70 6.72 -14.39
CA SER A 53 4.36 5.90 -13.35
C SER A 53 4.96 4.62 -13.93
N PHE A 54 4.23 3.94 -14.82
CA PHE A 54 4.71 2.72 -15.47
C PHE A 54 5.86 3.00 -16.40
N ARG A 55 5.76 4.04 -17.24
CA ARG A 55 6.84 4.46 -18.13
C ARG A 55 8.09 4.78 -17.34
N MET A 56 7.96 5.45 -16.19
CA MET A 56 9.13 5.81 -15.41
C MET A 56 9.83 4.62 -14.77
N LEU A 57 9.07 3.64 -14.29
CA LEU A 57 9.62 2.36 -13.89
C LEU A 57 10.27 1.63 -15.08
N SER A 58 9.60 1.55 -16.23
CA SER A 58 10.16 0.92 -17.44
C SER A 58 11.45 1.58 -17.89
N SER A 59 11.51 2.90 -17.95
CA SER A 59 12.70 3.66 -18.35
C SER A 59 13.85 3.43 -17.38
N PHE A 60 13.59 3.35 -16.07
CA PHE A 60 14.62 2.98 -15.10
C PHE A 60 15.30 1.66 -15.48
N PHE A 61 14.52 0.62 -15.77
CA PHE A 61 15.09 -0.69 -16.14
C PHE A 61 15.86 -0.65 -17.46
N ILE A 62 15.32 0.04 -18.46
CA ILE A 62 15.93 0.16 -19.79
C ILE A 62 17.25 0.93 -19.72
N ASP A 63 17.23 2.12 -19.14
CA ASP A 63 18.38 3.04 -19.13
C ASP A 63 19.53 2.48 -18.30
N ASN A 64 19.21 1.85 -17.17
CA ASN A 64 20.20 1.24 -16.28
C ASN A 64 20.55 -0.21 -16.66
N LYS A 65 19.95 -0.75 -17.73
CA LYS A 65 20.15 -2.14 -18.22
C LYS A 65 19.92 -3.19 -17.13
N VAL A 66 18.94 -2.94 -16.28
CA VAL A 66 18.55 -3.83 -15.18
C VAL A 66 17.44 -4.75 -15.69
N THR A 67 17.67 -6.06 -15.65
CA THR A 67 16.62 -7.03 -15.96
C THR A 67 15.51 -6.96 -14.91
N LEU A 68 14.26 -7.07 -15.33
CA LEU A 68 13.13 -7.18 -14.40
C LEU A 68 13.28 -8.42 -13.48
N ALA A 69 12.70 -8.35 -12.28
CA ALA A 69 12.55 -9.52 -11.43
C ALA A 69 11.43 -10.45 -11.95
N ILE A 70 10.37 -9.85 -12.49
CA ILE A 70 9.21 -10.49 -13.09
C ILE A 70 9.00 -9.85 -14.46
N GLU A 71 8.93 -10.65 -15.53
CA GLU A 71 8.91 -10.11 -16.90
C GLU A 71 7.73 -9.17 -17.17
N ASN A 72 6.53 -9.49 -16.66
CA ASN A 72 5.36 -8.64 -16.75
C ASN A 72 4.43 -8.86 -15.54
N PRO A 73 3.75 -7.81 -15.05
CA PRO A 73 3.85 -6.41 -15.49
C PRO A 73 5.05 -5.68 -14.86
N VAL A 74 5.47 -4.54 -15.45
CA VAL A 74 6.57 -3.71 -14.91
C VAL A 74 6.30 -3.21 -13.49
N TYR A 75 5.04 -2.97 -13.15
CA TYR A 75 4.59 -2.49 -11.85
C TYR A 75 4.40 -3.61 -10.81
N HIS A 76 4.81 -4.85 -11.10
CA HIS A 76 4.80 -5.93 -10.11
C HIS A 76 5.62 -5.53 -8.87
N PRO A 77 5.17 -5.81 -7.63
CA PRO A 77 5.88 -5.45 -6.40
C PRO A 77 7.39 -5.76 -6.38
N ASN A 78 7.78 -6.99 -6.76
CA ASN A 78 9.20 -7.37 -6.89
C ASN A 78 10.00 -6.50 -7.88
N ASN A 79 9.37 -6.02 -8.95
CA ASN A 79 10.03 -5.10 -9.88
C ASN A 79 10.18 -3.73 -9.21
N ILE A 80 9.14 -3.20 -8.57
CA ILE A 80 9.22 -1.93 -7.86
C ILE A 80 10.35 -1.96 -6.83
N ASP A 81 10.42 -3.00 -5.99
CA ASP A 81 11.47 -3.16 -4.99
C ASP A 81 12.86 -3.26 -5.63
N LYS A 82 12.98 -3.99 -6.74
CA LYS A 82 14.24 -4.07 -7.48
C LYS A 82 14.68 -2.71 -8.03
N ALA A 83 13.74 -1.91 -8.53
CA ALA A 83 14.04 -0.57 -9.01
C ALA A 83 14.52 0.34 -7.87
N VAL A 84 13.91 0.24 -6.69
CA VAL A 84 14.28 1.05 -5.52
C VAL A 84 15.66 0.65 -4.97
N THR A 85 15.96 -0.65 -4.94
CA THR A 85 17.15 -1.20 -4.28
C THR A 85 18.39 -1.32 -5.19
N THR A 86 18.22 -1.34 -6.51
CA THR A 86 19.35 -1.44 -7.47
C THR A 86 19.94 -0.07 -7.73
N GLU A 87 21.26 0.10 -7.56
CA GLU A 87 21.95 1.38 -7.85
C GLU A 87 21.72 1.82 -9.32
N PRO A 88 21.46 3.11 -9.58
CA PRO A 88 21.51 4.25 -8.64
C PRO A 88 20.30 4.38 -7.70
N GLY A 89 19.29 3.53 -7.88
CA GLY A 89 18.03 3.54 -7.14
C GLY A 89 16.99 4.41 -7.85
N PHE A 90 15.75 3.93 -7.89
CA PHE A 90 14.63 4.59 -8.57
C PHE A 90 14.48 6.06 -8.15
N TYR A 91 14.65 6.36 -6.86
CA TYR A 91 14.60 7.74 -6.36
C TYR A 91 15.61 8.64 -7.06
N GLN A 92 16.90 8.26 -7.08
CA GLN A 92 17.95 9.07 -7.68
C GLN A 92 17.77 9.20 -9.19
N TYR A 93 17.30 8.12 -9.82
CA TYR A 93 16.92 8.15 -11.22
C TYR A 93 15.83 9.19 -11.49
N CYS A 94 14.72 9.18 -10.74
CA CYS A 94 13.67 10.20 -10.93
C CYS A 94 14.15 11.62 -10.61
N LYS A 95 15.06 11.80 -9.64
CA LYS A 95 15.66 13.12 -9.36
C LYS A 95 16.45 13.69 -10.54
N SER A 96 17.02 12.85 -11.42
CA SER A 96 17.73 13.35 -12.61
C SER A 96 16.80 13.94 -13.67
N PHE A 97 15.49 13.69 -13.55
CA PHE A 97 14.42 14.28 -14.38
C PHE A 97 13.61 15.34 -13.63
N ASP A 98 14.22 15.98 -12.62
CA ASP A 98 13.62 17.05 -11.81
C ASP A 98 12.29 16.69 -11.14
N GLN A 99 12.04 15.41 -10.87
CA GLN A 99 10.84 14.98 -10.17
C GLN A 99 10.89 15.40 -8.69
N GLU A 100 9.77 15.92 -8.19
CA GLU A 100 9.59 16.24 -6.78
C GLU A 100 9.39 14.96 -5.96
N ASP A 101 9.79 14.98 -4.70
CA ASP A 101 9.82 13.76 -3.88
C ASP A 101 8.40 13.21 -3.64
N LYS A 102 7.40 14.10 -3.57
CA LYS A 102 5.99 13.72 -3.52
C LYS A 102 5.54 13.03 -4.82
N GLN A 103 6.01 13.48 -5.97
CA GLN A 103 5.71 12.86 -7.26
C GLN A 103 6.32 11.46 -7.33
N ILE A 104 7.58 11.30 -6.90
CA ILE A 104 8.26 10.00 -6.85
C ILE A 104 7.51 9.02 -5.92
N GLY A 105 7.13 9.48 -4.72
CA GLY A 105 6.32 8.69 -3.79
C GLY A 105 4.97 8.29 -4.39
N LEU A 106 4.30 9.23 -5.08
CA LEU A 106 3.04 8.96 -5.77
C LEU A 106 3.22 7.95 -6.92
N MET A 107 4.31 8.00 -7.68
CA MET A 107 4.55 7.03 -8.76
C MET A 107 4.59 5.59 -8.24
N LEU A 108 5.33 5.35 -7.15
CA LEU A 108 5.35 4.02 -6.52
C LEU A 108 4.00 3.65 -5.92
N THR A 109 3.32 4.63 -5.32
CA THR A 109 1.97 4.45 -4.74
C THR A 109 0.99 3.98 -5.81
N ILE A 110 0.97 4.65 -6.96
CA ILE A 110 0.10 4.33 -8.08
C ILE A 110 0.47 2.96 -8.67
N ALA A 111 1.75 2.70 -8.89
CA ALA A 111 2.21 1.41 -9.42
C ALA A 111 1.79 0.24 -8.54
N PHE A 112 2.04 0.32 -7.24
CA PHE A 112 1.62 -0.70 -6.29
C PHE A 112 0.11 -0.80 -6.18
N SER A 113 -0.60 0.33 -6.09
CA SER A 113 -2.06 0.35 -5.97
C SER A 113 -2.74 -0.30 -7.17
N TYR A 114 -2.27 0.03 -8.38
CA TYR A 114 -2.79 -0.55 -9.62
C TYR A 114 -2.62 -2.08 -9.64
N TYR A 115 -1.47 -2.58 -9.20
CA TYR A 115 -1.26 -4.02 -9.03
C TYR A 115 -2.28 -4.64 -8.07
N MET A 116 -2.49 -4.04 -6.89
CA MET A 116 -3.41 -4.56 -5.89
C MET A 116 -4.87 -4.54 -6.34
N ILE A 117 -5.28 -3.52 -7.08
CA ILE A 117 -6.64 -3.40 -7.63
C ILE A 117 -6.88 -4.52 -8.64
N HIS A 118 -5.96 -4.70 -9.60
CA HIS A 118 -6.21 -5.59 -10.73
C HIS A 118 -5.92 -7.07 -10.44
N GLU A 119 -4.98 -7.36 -9.54
CA GLU A 119 -4.64 -8.75 -9.19
C GLU A 119 -5.46 -9.29 -8.03
N PHE A 120 -5.90 -8.42 -7.12
CA PHE A 120 -6.59 -8.83 -5.88
C PHE A 120 -7.97 -8.20 -5.68
N GLY A 121 -8.43 -7.33 -6.59
CA GLY A 121 -9.75 -6.72 -6.49
C GLY A 121 -9.87 -5.68 -5.36
N PHE A 122 -8.76 -5.09 -4.92
CA PHE A 122 -8.82 -3.93 -4.01
C PHE A 122 -9.53 -2.77 -4.71
N LYS A 123 -10.10 -1.87 -3.91
CA LYS A 123 -10.65 -0.59 -4.37
C LYS A 123 -9.88 0.56 -3.74
N LEU A 124 -9.57 1.58 -4.53
CA LEU A 124 -8.90 2.76 -4.04
C LEU A 124 -9.92 3.78 -3.53
N TYR A 125 -9.61 4.40 -2.40
CA TYR A 125 -10.40 5.46 -1.81
C TYR A 125 -9.51 6.63 -1.41
N ARG A 126 -10.04 7.83 -1.61
CA ARG A 126 -9.55 9.04 -0.96
C ARG A 126 -10.21 9.19 0.42
N ASP A 127 -9.40 9.29 1.46
CA ASP A 127 -9.85 9.61 2.82
C ASP A 127 -9.94 11.14 2.97
N LYS A 128 -11.14 11.66 3.27
CA LYS A 128 -11.38 13.09 3.49
C LYS A 128 -10.95 13.55 4.88
N THR A 129 -10.85 12.63 5.83
CA THR A 129 -10.50 12.90 7.23
C THR A 129 -9.46 11.90 7.73
N PRO A 130 -8.27 11.84 7.11
CA PRO A 130 -7.27 10.87 7.48
C PRO A 130 -6.70 11.19 8.86
N GLU A 131 -6.55 10.17 9.70
CA GLU A 131 -5.92 10.31 11.04
C GLU A 131 -4.46 10.77 10.95
N PHE A 132 -3.78 10.37 9.87
CA PHE A 132 -2.41 10.77 9.59
C PHE A 132 -2.31 11.38 8.18
N PRO A 133 -1.57 12.48 7.98
CA PRO A 133 -1.52 13.18 6.70
C PRO A 133 -1.13 12.34 5.49
N LEU A 134 -0.35 11.26 5.69
CA LEU A 134 0.13 10.36 4.64
C LEU A 134 -0.89 9.30 4.22
N ARG A 135 -2.02 9.18 4.93
CA ARG A 135 -3.07 8.18 4.70
C ARG A 135 -4.25 8.71 3.89
N PHE A 136 -4.04 9.78 3.12
CA PHE A 136 -5.07 10.39 2.27
C PHE A 136 -5.55 9.45 1.14
N MET A 137 -4.75 8.43 0.77
CA MET A 137 -5.13 7.32 -0.10
C MET A 137 -5.19 6.04 0.71
N THR A 138 -6.25 5.26 0.54
CA THR A 138 -6.45 3.98 1.21
C THR A 138 -6.95 2.96 0.19
N LEU A 139 -6.29 1.81 0.11
CA LEU A 139 -6.80 0.64 -0.62
C LEU A 139 -7.63 -0.19 0.34
N LYS A 140 -8.82 -0.59 -0.06
CA LYS A 140 -9.67 -1.48 0.73
C LYS A 140 -10.05 -2.72 -0.05
N TYR A 141 -9.91 -3.88 0.57
CA TYR A 141 -10.43 -5.15 0.09
C TYR A 141 -11.56 -5.59 1.00
N ASP A 142 -12.70 -5.94 0.41
CA ASP A 142 -13.89 -6.38 1.11
C ASP A 142 -14.15 -7.85 0.79
N ASN A 143 -14.24 -8.68 1.82
CA ASN A 143 -14.71 -10.05 1.74
C ASN A 143 -15.95 -10.22 2.62
N ASN A 144 -17.13 -9.94 2.05
CA ASN A 144 -18.42 -10.08 2.72
C ASN A 144 -18.45 -9.41 4.11
N GLY A 145 -17.95 -8.16 4.16
CA GLY A 145 -17.93 -7.32 5.35
C GLY A 145 -16.68 -7.42 6.22
N GLY A 146 -15.78 -8.38 5.96
CA GLY A 146 -14.40 -8.32 6.46
C GLY A 146 -13.56 -7.40 5.58
N VAL A 147 -12.98 -6.32 6.14
CA VAL A 147 -12.27 -5.31 5.35
C VAL A 147 -10.79 -5.23 5.71
N ILE A 148 -9.91 -5.43 4.73
CA ILE A 148 -8.49 -5.04 4.85
C ILE A 148 -8.36 -3.60 4.36
N SER A 149 -7.64 -2.76 5.12
CA SER A 149 -7.23 -1.42 4.67
C SER A 149 -5.70 -1.35 4.55
N LEU A 150 -5.20 -0.83 3.43
CA LEU A 150 -3.79 -0.53 3.21
C LEU A 150 -3.61 0.96 2.96
N TYR A 151 -2.50 1.53 3.42
CA TYR A 151 -2.14 2.94 3.22
C TYR A 151 -0.98 3.04 2.21
N PRO A 152 -1.24 2.96 0.90
CA PRO A 152 -0.21 2.74 -0.10
C PRO A 152 0.80 3.88 -0.18
N PHE A 153 0.39 5.13 0.05
CA PHE A 153 1.33 6.27 0.03
C PHE A 153 2.30 6.24 1.20
N GLU A 154 1.80 6.07 2.42
CA GLU A 154 2.63 5.89 3.61
C GLU A 154 3.61 4.72 3.43
N TYR A 155 3.14 3.58 2.91
CA TYR A 155 3.99 2.42 2.69
C TYR A 155 5.05 2.66 1.61
N SER A 156 4.70 3.34 0.51
CA SER A 156 5.64 3.71 -0.55
C SER A 156 6.80 4.55 -0.03
N LEU A 157 6.54 5.44 0.94
CA LEU A 157 7.61 6.23 1.57
C LEU A 157 8.55 5.35 2.41
N LYS A 158 8.03 4.33 3.11
CA LYS A 158 8.86 3.34 3.82
C LYS A 158 9.75 2.56 2.84
N VAL A 159 9.20 2.15 1.70
CA VAL A 159 9.96 1.46 0.65
C VAL A 159 11.07 2.36 0.09
N LEU A 160 10.77 3.62 -0.25
CA LEU A 160 11.77 4.59 -0.71
C LEU A 160 12.88 4.85 0.32
N ASN A 161 12.59 4.68 1.62
CA ASN A 161 13.58 4.79 2.69
C ASN A 161 14.41 3.53 2.92
N GLY A 162 14.11 2.43 2.23
CA GLY A 162 14.72 1.12 2.50
C GLY A 162 14.28 0.50 3.83
N GLU A 163 13.13 0.91 4.37
CA GLU A 163 12.58 0.42 5.63
C GLU A 163 11.62 -0.77 5.43
N ALA A 164 11.16 -0.98 4.19
CA ALA A 164 10.19 -2.00 3.83
C ALA A 164 10.33 -2.40 2.35
N LEU A 165 9.69 -3.51 1.97
CA LEU A 165 9.57 -3.99 0.59
C LEU A 165 8.09 -4.25 0.28
N PHE A 166 7.66 -3.91 -0.93
CA PHE A 166 6.30 -4.26 -1.39
C PHE A 166 6.10 -5.76 -1.55
N SER A 167 7.16 -6.51 -1.89
CA SER A 167 7.14 -7.97 -1.97
C SER A 167 6.74 -8.61 -0.64
N ASP A 168 7.30 -8.11 0.47
CA ASP A 168 7.01 -8.61 1.81
C ASP A 168 5.56 -8.31 2.21
N LEU A 169 5.07 -7.11 1.87
CA LEU A 169 3.67 -6.75 2.07
C LEU A 169 2.75 -7.66 1.24
N LEU A 170 3.11 -7.90 -0.04
CA LEU A 170 2.35 -8.77 -0.93
C LEU A 170 2.26 -10.20 -0.37
N GLU A 171 3.35 -10.76 0.14
CA GLU A 171 3.35 -12.10 0.74
C GLU A 171 2.43 -12.17 1.96
N ARG A 172 2.49 -11.18 2.85
CA ARG A 172 1.59 -11.10 4.02
C ARG A 172 0.12 -10.96 3.61
N ILE A 173 -0.16 -10.17 2.57
CA ILE A 173 -1.52 -10.04 2.05
C ILE A 173 -1.98 -11.38 1.48
N LYS A 174 -1.16 -12.05 0.67
CA LYS A 174 -1.48 -13.37 0.09
C LYS A 174 -1.76 -14.42 1.17
N SER A 175 -0.97 -14.46 2.25
CA SER A 175 -1.17 -15.41 3.34
C SER A 175 -2.47 -15.17 4.12
N ASN A 176 -2.93 -13.92 4.16
CA ASN A 176 -4.07 -13.51 4.98
C ASN A 176 -5.39 -13.42 4.20
N LEU A 177 -5.36 -13.15 2.88
CA LEU A 177 -6.56 -13.00 2.06
C LEU A 177 -7.41 -14.28 2.05
N GLY A 178 -6.78 -15.46 1.94
CA GLY A 178 -7.49 -16.74 1.98
C GLY A 178 -8.09 -17.10 3.34
N ASN A 179 -7.71 -16.38 4.40
CA ASN A 179 -8.12 -16.62 5.77
C ASN A 179 -8.92 -15.43 6.34
N LEU A 180 -9.38 -14.50 5.49
CA LEU A 180 -10.10 -13.32 5.97
C LEU A 180 -11.49 -13.74 6.49
N PRO A 181 -11.80 -13.53 7.79
CA PRO A 181 -13.11 -13.86 8.31
C PRO A 181 -14.17 -12.96 7.65
N SER A 182 -15.32 -13.53 7.33
CA SER A 182 -16.48 -12.76 6.90
C SER A 182 -17.10 -12.00 8.08
N ALA A 183 -18.00 -11.06 7.81
CA ALA A 183 -18.78 -10.42 8.88
C ALA A 183 -19.58 -11.44 9.72
N GLU A 184 -20.05 -12.53 9.10
CA GLU A 184 -20.77 -13.61 9.81
C GLU A 184 -19.85 -14.40 10.74
N ASP A 185 -18.62 -14.68 10.32
CA ASP A 185 -17.61 -15.33 11.16
C ASP A 185 -17.25 -14.44 12.36
N LEU A 186 -17.08 -13.14 12.12
CA LEU A 186 -16.83 -12.16 13.19
C LEU A 186 -17.99 -12.07 14.17
N LEU A 187 -19.23 -11.99 13.68
CA LEU A 187 -20.43 -11.97 14.52
C LEU A 187 -20.60 -13.26 15.32
N THR A 188 -20.28 -14.41 14.73
CA THR A 188 -20.35 -15.71 15.40
C THR A 188 -19.32 -15.81 16.52
N ASN A 189 -18.07 -15.43 16.25
CA ASN A 189 -17.01 -15.38 17.25
C ASN A 189 -17.35 -14.40 18.38
N PHE A 190 -17.89 -13.22 18.05
CA PHE A 190 -18.29 -12.23 19.04
C PHE A 190 -19.42 -12.75 19.95
N LYS A 191 -20.44 -13.41 19.38
CA LYS A 191 -21.52 -14.05 20.15
C LYS A 191 -21.01 -15.19 21.03
N GLN A 192 -20.09 -16.02 20.54
CA GLN A 192 -19.50 -17.10 21.31
C GLN A 192 -18.69 -16.59 22.51
N ASN A 193 -17.90 -15.53 22.34
CA ASN A 193 -17.13 -14.92 23.42
C ASN A 193 -18.06 -14.29 24.48
N LEU A 194 -19.13 -13.61 24.06
CA LEU A 194 -20.17 -13.11 24.97
C LEU A 194 -20.94 -14.21 25.72
N SER A 195 -20.97 -15.44 25.18
CA SER A 195 -21.65 -16.58 25.81
C SER A 195 -20.76 -17.32 26.82
N GLN A 196 -19.49 -16.94 26.93
CA GLN A 196 -18.50 -17.53 27.84
C GLN A 196 -18.15 -16.62 29.04
N GLU A 197 -18.78 -15.45 29.15
CA GLU A 197 -18.81 -14.58 30.34
C GLU A 197 -20.13 -14.75 31.11
#